data_AF-A4VNB2-F1
#
_entry.id   AF-A4VNB2-F1
#
_cell.length_a   1.000
_cell.length_b   1.000
_cell.length_c   1.000
_cell.angle_alpha   90.00
_cell.angle_beta   90.00
_cell.angle_gamma   90.00
#
_symmetry.space_group_name_H-M   'P 1'
#
loop_
_entity.id
_entity.type
_entity.pdbx_description
1 polymer ?
#
loop_
_entity_poly.entity_id
_entity_poly.type
_entity_poly.pdbx_seq_one_letter_code
_entity_poly.pdbx_strand_id
1 'polypeptide(L)'
;MHRNVTSAPLAGTIVVHGLARKVAGLSWLLAVCFGDHVAQPARPVLEVSMFVLDSRLEQDTLVLGDFPLCRLLLMNDAQYPWFILVPRREEVSELFQLDAADQQALWRETTSLAETVKDTFRADKMNVATLGNVVGQLHMHVIARRRDDAAWPAPVWGRHPAKPYSDEQVAAIRSKLKLVLTDHFRFGE
;
A
#
# COMPACT_ATOMS: atom_id res chain seq x y z
N MET A 1 -24.96 -50.08 -38.97
CA MET A 1 -24.85 -48.95 -39.92
C MET A 1 -23.76 -48.01 -39.42
N HIS A 2 -22.57 -48.11 -40.03
CA HIS A 2 -21.47 -47.15 -39.81
C HIS A 2 -21.72 -45.89 -40.64
N ARG A 3 -21.45 -44.71 -40.07
CA ARG A 3 -21.06 -43.53 -40.83
C ARG A 3 -19.89 -42.83 -40.13
N ASN A 4 -18.75 -42.90 -40.80
CA ASN A 4 -17.57 -42.07 -40.60
C ASN A 4 -17.89 -40.62 -40.98
N VAL A 5 -17.34 -39.67 -40.22
CA VAL A 5 -17.06 -38.31 -40.70
C VAL A 5 -15.64 -37.94 -40.25
N THR A 6 -14.80 -37.59 -41.21
CA THR A 6 -13.41 -37.14 -41.08
C THR A 6 -13.26 -35.66 -41.52
N SER A 7 -12.14 -35.05 -41.12
CA SER A 7 -11.55 -33.72 -41.50
C SER A 7 -11.90 -32.55 -40.56
N ALA A 8 -11.00 -31.63 -40.16
CA ALA A 8 -9.55 -31.43 -40.26
C ALA A 8 -9.14 -30.36 -39.20
N PRO A 9 -7.86 -30.22 -38.81
CA PRO A 9 -7.43 -29.24 -37.80
C PRO A 9 -7.09 -27.86 -38.42
N LEU A 10 -7.50 -26.79 -37.75
CA LEU A 10 -7.12 -25.40 -38.08
C LEU A 10 -5.79 -25.05 -37.39
N ALA A 11 -4.76 -24.80 -38.19
CA ALA A 11 -3.49 -24.23 -37.75
C ALA A 11 -3.61 -22.70 -37.63
N GLY A 12 -3.38 -22.15 -36.44
CA GLY A 12 -3.28 -20.72 -36.19
C GLY A 12 -1.82 -20.31 -35.98
N THR A 13 -1.27 -19.54 -36.93
CA THR A 13 0.05 -18.92 -36.85
C THR A 13 -0.04 -17.63 -36.03
N ILE A 14 0.64 -17.56 -34.88
CA ILE A 14 0.84 -16.30 -34.15
C ILE A 14 2.16 -15.68 -34.62
N VAL A 15 2.06 -14.51 -35.24
CA VAL A 15 3.18 -13.70 -35.70
C VAL A 15 3.68 -12.84 -34.54
N VAL A 16 4.92 -13.07 -34.11
CA VAL A 16 5.64 -12.24 -33.13
C VAL A 16 6.25 -11.05 -33.86
N HIS A 17 5.71 -9.84 -33.64
CA HIS A 17 6.38 -8.61 -34.05
C HIS A 17 7.23 -8.08 -32.90
N GLY A 18 8.54 -8.33 -32.97
CA GLY A 18 9.54 -7.58 -32.24
C GLY A 18 9.79 -6.25 -32.96
N LEU A 19 9.75 -5.14 -32.22
CA LEU A 19 10.21 -3.85 -32.74
C LEU A 19 11.50 -3.43 -32.02
N ALA A 20 12.54 -3.32 -32.84
CA ALA A 20 13.91 -3.03 -32.49
C ALA A 20 14.10 -1.57 -32.05
N ARG A 21 15.09 -1.40 -31.15
CA ARG A 21 15.69 -0.14 -30.73
C ARG A 21 16.15 0.67 -31.96
N LYS A 22 15.78 1.96 -32.01
CA LYS A 22 16.47 2.94 -32.85
C LYS A 22 17.29 3.88 -31.97
N VAL A 23 18.60 3.77 -32.13
CA VAL A 23 19.61 4.72 -31.69
C VAL A 23 19.54 5.90 -32.65
N ALA A 24 19.35 7.12 -32.14
CA ALA A 24 19.49 8.34 -32.92
C ALA A 24 20.83 8.99 -32.56
N GLY A 25 21.80 8.86 -33.48
CA GLY A 25 22.93 9.77 -33.64
C GLY A 25 22.70 10.66 -34.87
N LEU A 26 23.67 11.55 -35.14
CA LEU A 26 23.71 12.67 -36.11
C LEU A 26 23.20 13.99 -35.51
N SER A 27 23.84 15.14 -35.71
CA SER A 27 25.05 15.51 -36.46
C SER A 27 25.44 16.91 -35.97
N TRP A 28 26.73 17.15 -35.75
CA TRP A 28 27.26 18.49 -35.48
C TRP A 28 27.41 19.24 -36.82
N LEU A 29 26.72 20.37 -36.98
CA LEU A 29 26.99 21.35 -38.01
C LEU A 29 27.09 22.73 -37.36
N LEU A 30 28.18 23.41 -37.68
CA LEU A 30 28.58 24.72 -37.17
C LEU A 30 27.53 25.80 -37.49
N ALA A 31 27.24 26.64 -36.49
CA ALA A 31 26.80 28.02 -36.70
C ALA A 31 27.64 28.93 -35.79
N VAL A 32 28.22 29.96 -36.39
CA VAL A 32 29.16 30.92 -35.82
C VAL A 32 28.40 32.14 -35.26
N CYS A 33 28.75 32.50 -34.02
CA CYS A 33 28.68 33.80 -33.35
C CYS A 33 27.39 34.64 -33.41
N PHE A 34 26.67 34.70 -32.27
CA PHE A 34 26.33 35.95 -31.60
C PHE A 34 26.41 35.71 -30.08
N GLY A 35 27.01 36.66 -29.35
CA GLY A 35 27.24 36.52 -27.92
C GLY A 35 25.94 36.52 -27.15
N ASP A 36 25.83 35.60 -26.19
CA ASP A 36 25.07 35.73 -24.96
C ASP A 36 25.55 34.62 -24.02
N HIS A 37 25.60 34.92 -22.72
CA HIS A 37 26.01 33.98 -21.68
C HIS A 37 25.24 32.65 -21.82
N VAL A 38 25.97 31.58 -22.16
CA VAL A 38 25.45 30.22 -22.08
C VAL A 38 25.26 29.90 -20.60
N ALA A 39 24.04 30.14 -20.10
CA ALA A 39 23.61 29.61 -18.83
C ALA A 39 23.74 28.08 -18.91
N GLN A 40 24.59 27.51 -18.05
CA GLN A 40 24.66 26.06 -17.89
C GLN A 40 23.25 25.55 -17.55
N PRO A 41 22.77 24.45 -18.16
CA PRO A 41 21.53 23.85 -17.72
C PRO A 41 21.70 23.46 -16.25
N ALA A 42 20.88 24.05 -15.38
CA ALA A 42 20.82 23.66 -13.99
C ALA A 42 20.63 22.14 -13.95
N ARG A 43 21.57 21.44 -13.28
CA ARG A 43 21.39 20.02 -12.98
C ARG A 43 20.03 19.90 -12.29
N PRO A 44 19.15 18.97 -12.70
CA PRO A 44 17.93 18.73 -11.95
C PRO A 44 18.37 18.36 -10.55
N VAL A 45 18.03 19.23 -9.59
CA VAL A 45 18.09 18.88 -8.18
C VAL A 45 17.19 17.67 -8.07
N LEU A 46 17.74 16.52 -7.69
CA LEU A 46 16.92 15.36 -7.35
C LEU A 46 16.02 15.84 -6.22
N GLU A 47 14.75 16.07 -6.54
CA GLU A 47 13.74 16.40 -5.56
C GLU A 47 13.68 15.19 -4.63
N VAL A 48 14.22 15.35 -3.42
CA VAL A 48 14.07 14.36 -2.35
C VAL A 48 12.64 14.53 -1.90
N SER A 49 11.77 13.88 -2.66
CA SER A 49 10.37 13.79 -2.36
C SER A 49 10.28 13.11 -0.98
N MET A 50 9.39 13.60 -0.12
CA MET A 50 9.22 13.09 1.24
C MET A 50 7.84 12.46 1.35
N PHE A 51 7.76 11.26 1.94
CA PHE A 51 6.48 10.67 2.32
C PHE A 51 5.68 11.64 3.20
N VAL A 52 4.46 11.96 2.76
CA VAL A 52 3.45 12.71 3.51
C VAL A 52 2.22 11.83 3.67
N LEU A 53 1.69 11.74 4.88
CA LEU A 53 0.47 10.98 5.12
C LEU A 53 -0.74 11.78 4.62
N ASP A 54 -1.70 11.10 3.99
CA ASP A 54 -2.92 11.75 3.52
C ASP A 54 -3.66 12.43 4.67
N SER A 55 -4.12 13.66 4.45
CA SER A 55 -4.73 14.49 5.51
C SER A 55 -5.98 13.85 6.13
N ARG A 56 -6.72 13.01 5.39
CA ARG A 56 -7.86 12.29 5.93
C ARG A 56 -7.44 11.10 6.78
N LEU A 57 -6.37 10.40 6.39
CA LEU A 57 -5.77 9.38 7.26
C LEU A 57 -5.23 10.01 8.55
N GLU A 58 -4.60 11.19 8.48
CA GLU A 58 -4.16 11.92 9.67
C GLU A 58 -5.33 12.29 10.59
N GLN A 59 -6.46 12.71 10.04
CA GLN A 59 -7.65 13.10 10.82
C GLN A 59 -8.39 11.91 11.44
N ASP A 60 -8.53 10.83 10.69
CA ASP A 60 -9.37 9.68 11.08
C ASP A 60 -8.61 8.65 11.93
N THR A 61 -7.30 8.82 12.13
CA THR A 61 -6.45 7.80 12.77
C THR A 61 -5.50 8.36 13.82
N LEU A 62 -4.97 7.46 14.66
CA LEU A 62 -3.92 7.73 15.63
C LEU A 62 -2.65 7.02 15.17
N VAL A 63 -1.53 7.76 15.05
CA VAL A 63 -0.24 7.16 14.71
C VAL A 63 0.25 6.30 15.87
N LEU A 64 0.67 5.06 15.60
CA LEU A 64 1.26 4.16 16.60
C LEU A 64 2.78 4.04 16.45
N GLY A 65 3.28 4.14 15.23
CA GLY A 65 4.70 3.99 14.93
C GLY A 65 4.94 3.51 13.51
N ASP A 66 6.11 2.93 13.30
CA ASP A 66 6.66 2.65 11.99
C ASP A 66 7.33 1.27 11.96
N PHE A 67 6.89 0.42 11.04
CA PHE A 67 7.64 -0.71 10.52
C PHE A 67 8.72 -0.22 9.52
N PRO A 68 9.63 -1.07 9.00
CA PRO A 68 10.63 -0.64 8.04
C PRO A 68 10.06 0.03 6.79
N LEU A 69 8.98 -0.50 6.22
CA LEU A 69 8.26 0.10 5.09
C LEU A 69 7.07 0.94 5.54
N CYS A 70 6.17 0.39 6.35
CA CYS A 70 4.87 1.01 6.61
C CYS A 70 4.83 1.83 7.89
N ARG A 71 4.09 2.95 7.84
CA ARG A 71 3.53 3.59 9.04
C ARG A 71 2.33 2.79 9.52
N LEU A 72 2.29 2.51 10.82
CA LEU A 72 1.16 1.86 11.48
C LEU A 72 0.26 2.91 12.14
N LEU A 73 -1.00 2.87 11.75
CA LEU A 73 -2.07 3.72 12.26
C LEU A 73 -3.11 2.85 12.98
N LEU A 74 -3.77 3.43 13.98
CA LEU A 74 -4.99 2.92 14.60
C LEU A 74 -6.16 3.76 14.10
N MET A 75 -7.09 3.16 13.37
CA MET A 75 -8.34 3.83 13.00
C MET A 75 -9.07 4.25 14.27
N ASN A 76 -9.53 5.50 14.37
CA ASN A 76 -10.17 6.02 15.57
C ASN A 76 -11.64 5.56 15.70
N ASP A 77 -11.84 4.24 15.63
CA ASP A 77 -13.11 3.56 15.84
C ASP A 77 -12.92 2.40 16.83
N ALA A 78 -13.33 2.63 18.08
CA ALA A 78 -13.27 1.71 19.20
C ALA A 78 -14.23 0.52 19.10
N GLN A 79 -15.07 0.46 18.06
CA GLN A 79 -15.95 -0.67 17.83
C GLN A 79 -15.20 -1.93 17.40
N TYR A 80 -14.01 -1.78 16.81
CA TYR A 80 -13.19 -2.89 16.31
C TYR A 80 -11.70 -2.54 16.47
N PRO A 81 -10.82 -3.48 16.89
CA PRO A 81 -9.38 -3.27 16.76
C PRO A 81 -9.01 -3.21 15.27
N TRP A 82 -8.83 -2.00 14.76
CA TRP A 82 -8.67 -1.70 13.34
C TRP A 82 -7.37 -0.93 13.11
N PHE A 83 -6.41 -1.62 12.52
CA PHE A 83 -5.11 -1.08 12.16
C PHE A 83 -5.03 -0.79 10.67
N ILE A 84 -4.20 0.19 10.30
CA ILE A 84 -3.94 0.55 8.91
C ILE A 84 -2.43 0.68 8.72
N LEU A 85 -1.91 -0.03 7.72
CA LEU A 85 -0.53 0.10 7.26
C LEU A 85 -0.49 1.02 6.04
N VAL A 86 0.35 2.04 6.07
CA VAL A 86 0.58 2.96 4.95
C VAL A 86 2.05 2.85 4.53
N PRO A 87 2.38 2.23 3.38
CA PRO A 87 3.74 2.21 2.86
C PRO A 87 4.30 3.63 2.75
N ARG A 88 5.48 3.88 3.31
CA ARG A 88 6.13 5.19 3.24
C ARG A 88 6.83 5.37 1.90
N ARG A 89 6.01 5.43 0.84
CA ARG A 89 6.38 5.65 -0.57
C ARG A 89 5.45 6.70 -1.14
N GLU A 90 5.97 7.47 -2.08
CA GLU A 90 5.25 8.59 -2.65
C GLU A 90 4.50 8.22 -3.91
N GLU A 91 3.38 8.90 -4.11
CA GLU A 91 2.53 8.76 -5.30
C GLU A 91 2.09 7.31 -5.58
N VAL A 92 2.07 6.47 -4.54
CA VAL A 92 1.56 5.10 -4.63
C VAL A 92 0.09 5.09 -4.23
N SER A 93 -0.78 4.75 -5.17
CA SER A 93 -2.19 4.49 -4.95
C SER A 93 -2.55 3.01 -5.00
N GLU A 94 -1.77 2.20 -5.70
CA GLU A 94 -2.07 0.81 -5.99
C GLU A 94 -0.91 -0.12 -5.62
N LEU A 95 -1.21 -1.35 -5.20
CA LEU A 95 -0.20 -2.34 -4.83
C LEU A 95 0.83 -2.60 -5.95
N PHE A 96 0.39 -2.64 -7.21
CA PHE A 96 1.26 -2.94 -8.34
C PHE A 96 2.21 -1.80 -8.72
N GLN A 97 2.04 -0.61 -8.14
CA GLN A 97 2.97 0.52 -8.32
C GLN A 97 4.18 0.43 -7.38
N LEU A 98 4.08 -0.33 -6.29
CA LEU A 98 5.24 -0.67 -5.47
C LEU A 98 6.20 -1.56 -6.28
N ASP A 99 7.51 -1.40 -6.05
CA ASP A 99 8.47 -2.36 -6.58
C ASP A 99 8.30 -3.74 -5.93
N ALA A 100 8.93 -4.76 -6.52
CA ALA A 100 8.78 -6.14 -6.04
C ALA A 100 9.27 -6.34 -4.59
N ALA A 101 10.28 -5.60 -4.15
CA ALA A 101 10.81 -5.71 -2.80
C ALA A 101 9.84 -5.10 -1.79
N ASP A 102 9.24 -3.96 -2.11
CA ASP A 102 8.25 -3.28 -1.29
C ASP A 102 6.93 -4.03 -1.24
N GLN A 103 6.46 -4.63 -2.35
CA GLN A 103 5.28 -5.50 -2.32
C GLN A 103 5.48 -6.67 -1.35
N GLN A 104 6.65 -7.30 -1.36
CA GLN A 104 6.98 -8.37 -0.43
C GLN A 104 7.11 -7.88 1.01
N ALA A 105 7.71 -6.69 1.21
CA ALA A 105 7.84 -6.09 2.54
C ALA A 105 6.47 -5.74 3.13
N LEU A 106 5.58 -5.11 2.36
CA LEU A 106 4.20 -4.83 2.75
C LEU A 106 3.47 -6.12 3.13
N TRP A 107 3.62 -7.19 2.34
CA TRP A 107 2.98 -8.46 2.67
C TRP A 107 3.50 -9.08 3.97
N ARG A 108 4.82 -9.05 4.20
CA ARG A 108 5.44 -9.51 5.46
C ARG A 108 4.95 -8.71 6.66
N GLU A 109 4.92 -7.38 6.57
CA GLU A 109 4.45 -6.50 7.63
C GLU A 109 2.95 -6.71 7.91
N THR A 110 2.13 -6.84 6.86
CA THR A 110 0.69 -7.08 6.95
C THR A 110 0.37 -8.40 7.65
N THR A 111 1.04 -9.49 7.25
CA THR A 111 0.80 -10.82 7.80
C THR A 111 1.28 -10.94 9.24
N SER A 112 2.48 -10.44 9.54
CA SER A 112 3.01 -10.37 10.92
C SER A 112 2.11 -9.56 11.85
N LEU A 113 1.64 -8.38 11.40
CA LEU A 113 0.69 -7.58 12.16
C LEU A 113 -0.64 -8.33 12.36
N ALA A 114 -1.18 -8.97 11.33
CA ALA A 114 -2.45 -9.67 11.41
C ALA A 114 -2.42 -10.85 12.40
N GLU A 115 -1.33 -11.62 12.43
CA GLU A 115 -1.10 -12.69 13.41
C GLU A 115 -1.03 -12.12 14.83
N THR A 116 -0.19 -11.10 15.04
CA THR A 116 -0.03 -10.41 16.32
C THR A 116 -1.35 -9.86 16.85
N VAL A 117 -2.10 -9.16 15.99
CA VAL A 117 -3.40 -8.55 16.34
C VAL A 117 -4.45 -9.62 16.63
N LYS A 118 -4.47 -10.72 15.87
CA LYS A 118 -5.41 -11.82 16.11
C LYS A 118 -5.26 -12.35 17.54
N ASP A 119 -4.04 -12.63 17.97
CA ASP A 119 -3.78 -13.21 19.29
C ASP A 119 -3.99 -12.18 20.40
N THR A 120 -3.47 -10.96 20.21
CA THR A 120 -3.56 -9.87 21.20
C THR A 120 -5.01 -9.46 21.51
N PHE A 121 -5.87 -9.48 20.50
CA PHE A 121 -7.27 -9.05 20.62
C PHE A 121 -8.27 -10.21 20.57
N ARG A 122 -7.79 -11.46 20.57
CA ARG A 122 -8.61 -12.68 20.55
C ARG A 122 -9.65 -12.67 19.42
N ALA A 123 -9.21 -12.32 18.22
CA ALA A 123 -10.08 -12.22 17.06
C ALA A 123 -10.52 -13.61 16.58
N ASP A 124 -11.80 -13.76 16.24
CA ASP A 124 -12.32 -14.96 15.58
C ASP A 124 -11.84 -15.04 14.12
N LYS A 125 -11.70 -13.88 13.47
CA LYS A 125 -11.29 -13.77 12.07
C LYS A 125 -10.54 -12.45 11.83
N MET A 126 -9.54 -12.50 10.95
CA MET A 126 -8.92 -11.28 10.41
C MET A 126 -9.57 -10.90 9.09
N ASN A 127 -9.83 -9.59 8.92
CA ASN A 127 -10.11 -8.99 7.62
C ASN A 127 -8.90 -8.14 7.22
N VAL A 128 -8.38 -8.41 6.02
CA VAL A 128 -7.26 -7.67 5.43
C VAL A 128 -7.70 -7.22 4.05
N ALA A 129 -7.57 -5.92 3.75
CA ALA A 129 -8.00 -5.36 2.48
C ALA A 129 -7.27 -4.05 2.17
N THR A 130 -7.02 -3.82 0.90
CA THR A 130 -6.73 -2.50 0.34
C THR A 130 -7.88 -2.12 -0.57
N LEU A 131 -8.42 -0.91 -0.41
CA LEU A 131 -9.59 -0.43 -1.15
C LEU A 131 -9.27 0.87 -1.89
N GLY A 132 -9.17 1.99 -1.17
CA GLY A 132 -8.66 3.26 -1.74
C GLY A 132 -9.66 4.13 -2.51
N ASN A 133 -10.96 3.80 -2.56
CA ASN A 133 -11.94 4.58 -3.33
C ASN A 133 -12.15 6.03 -2.83
N VAL A 134 -11.89 6.29 -1.54
CA VAL A 134 -12.07 7.62 -0.91
C VAL A 134 -10.72 8.31 -0.68
N VAL A 135 -9.73 7.58 -0.18
CA VAL A 135 -8.36 8.05 0.00
C VAL A 135 -7.49 7.29 -0.99
N GLY A 136 -6.94 8.01 -1.97
CA GLY A 136 -6.16 7.42 -3.05
C GLY A 136 -4.77 6.96 -2.64
N GLN A 137 -4.20 7.46 -1.54
CA GLN A 137 -2.91 6.97 -1.03
C GLN A 137 -3.03 5.51 -0.60
N LEU A 138 -2.11 4.65 -1.06
CA LEU A 138 -2.12 3.22 -0.77
C LEU A 138 -2.09 2.98 0.74
N HIS A 139 -3.08 2.22 1.21
CA HIS A 139 -3.16 1.77 2.58
C HIS A 139 -3.78 0.37 2.67
N MET A 140 -3.34 -0.40 3.66
CA MET A 140 -3.79 -1.77 3.91
C MET A 140 -4.47 -1.82 5.29
N HIS A 141 -5.76 -2.14 5.30
CA HIS A 141 -6.51 -2.35 6.54
C HIS A 141 -6.21 -3.75 7.10
N VAL A 142 -6.03 -3.83 8.42
CA VAL A 142 -5.87 -5.07 9.20
C VAL A 142 -6.80 -5.02 10.40
N ILE A 143 -7.86 -5.81 10.38
CA ILE A 143 -9.01 -5.66 11.29
C ILE A 143 -9.27 -6.97 12.02
N ALA A 144 -9.26 -6.90 13.35
CA ALA A 144 -9.70 -7.98 14.23
C ALA A 144 -11.24 -8.03 14.26
N ARG A 145 -11.82 -9.15 13.82
CA ARG A 145 -13.27 -9.38 13.83
C ARG A 145 -13.64 -10.41 14.89
N ARG A 146 -14.79 -10.20 15.52
CA ARG A 146 -15.39 -11.15 16.47
C ARG A 146 -16.85 -11.39 16.08
N ARG A 147 -17.37 -12.58 16.38
CA ARG A 147 -18.77 -12.94 16.05
C ARG A 147 -19.79 -12.06 16.75
N ASP A 148 -19.41 -11.43 17.85
CA ASP A 148 -20.20 -10.49 18.65
C ASP A 148 -19.89 -9.02 18.32
N ASP A 149 -19.09 -8.72 17.30
CA ASP A 149 -18.78 -7.34 16.92
C ASP A 149 -19.96 -6.64 16.23
N ALA A 150 -19.96 -5.31 16.26
CA ALA A 150 -21.09 -4.49 15.82
C ALA A 150 -21.46 -4.65 14.33
N ALA A 151 -20.57 -5.20 13.50
CA ALA A 151 -20.80 -5.37 12.06
C ALA A 151 -20.90 -6.84 11.64
N TRP A 152 -20.66 -7.82 12.51
CA TRP A 152 -20.64 -9.23 12.11
C TRP A 152 -21.98 -9.69 11.50
N PRO A 153 -21.99 -10.47 10.40
CA PRO A 153 -20.85 -10.93 9.58
C PRO A 153 -20.50 -9.99 8.41
N ALA A 154 -21.10 -8.81 8.34
CA ALA A 154 -20.89 -7.82 7.29
C ALA A 154 -19.50 -7.14 7.38
N PRO A 155 -19.04 -6.49 6.29
CA PRO A 155 -17.88 -5.59 6.34
C PRO A 155 -18.11 -4.43 7.32
N VAL A 156 -17.01 -3.90 7.88
CA VAL A 156 -17.07 -2.76 8.82
C VAL A 156 -17.24 -1.41 8.11
N TRP A 157 -16.77 -1.28 6.86
CA TRP A 157 -16.72 -0.01 6.14
C TRP A 157 -18.12 0.58 5.94
N GLY A 158 -18.36 1.76 6.53
CA GLY A 158 -19.62 2.50 6.41
C GLY A 158 -20.83 1.85 7.10
N ARG A 159 -20.62 0.81 7.93
CA ARG A 159 -21.72 0.08 8.56
C ARG A 159 -22.37 0.85 9.70
N HIS A 160 -21.55 1.50 10.54
CA HIS A 160 -21.97 2.31 11.67
C HIS A 160 -21.09 3.56 11.76
N PRO A 161 -21.56 4.66 12.38
CA PRO A 161 -20.69 5.80 12.70
C PRO A 161 -19.54 5.38 13.62
N ALA A 162 -18.33 5.88 13.36
CA ALA A 162 -17.17 5.59 14.18
C ALA A 162 -17.36 6.09 15.62
N LYS A 163 -16.84 5.32 16.59
CA LYS A 163 -16.79 5.75 18.00
C LYS A 163 -15.34 5.97 18.40
N PRO A 164 -14.91 7.20 18.74
CA PRO A 164 -13.51 7.45 19.07
C PRO A 164 -13.08 6.68 20.32
N TYR A 165 -11.80 6.32 20.37
CA TYR A 165 -11.19 5.78 21.58
C TYR A 165 -11.06 6.86 22.66
N SER A 166 -11.15 6.48 23.94
CA SER A 166 -10.63 7.29 25.04
C SER A 166 -9.11 7.15 25.15
N ASP A 167 -8.45 8.11 25.79
CA ASP A 167 -7.00 8.09 26.01
C ASP A 167 -6.54 6.82 26.75
N GLU A 168 -7.32 6.33 27.72
CA GLU A 168 -7.03 5.10 28.45
C GLU A 168 -7.09 3.87 27.53
N GLN A 169 -8.06 3.83 26.61
CA GLN A 169 -8.17 2.74 25.65
C GLN A 169 -6.97 2.73 24.69
N VAL A 170 -6.56 3.91 24.21
CA VAL A 170 -5.36 4.05 23.35
C VAL A 170 -4.10 3.63 24.11
N ALA A 171 -3.93 4.08 25.36
CA ALA A 171 -2.81 3.71 26.20
C ALA A 171 -2.75 2.20 26.47
N ALA A 172 -3.90 1.57 26.70
CA ALA A 172 -3.99 0.11 26.87
C ALA A 172 -3.62 -0.65 25.60
N ILE A 173 -4.06 -0.18 24.42
CA ILE A 173 -3.67 -0.74 23.12
C ILE A 173 -2.15 -0.62 22.92
N ARG A 174 -1.60 0.58 23.10
CA ARG A 174 -0.14 0.81 22.98
C ARG A 174 0.65 -0.08 23.93
N SER A 175 0.19 -0.24 25.16
CA SER A 175 0.84 -1.10 26.16
C SER A 175 0.84 -2.57 25.73
N LYS A 176 -0.29 -3.08 25.23
CA LYS A 176 -0.36 -4.45 24.67
C LYS A 176 0.60 -4.63 23.51
N LEU A 177 0.60 -3.69 22.56
CA LEU A 177 1.45 -3.76 21.36
C LEU A 177 2.94 -3.69 21.70
N LYS A 178 3.35 -2.90 22.70
CA LYS A 178 4.76 -2.83 23.15
C LYS A 178 5.30 -4.17 23.66
N LEU A 179 4.43 -5.07 24.11
CA LEU A 179 4.84 -6.41 24.57
C LEU A 179 5.07 -7.40 23.41
N VAL A 180 4.54 -7.13 22.22
CA VAL A 180 4.48 -8.10 21.11
C VAL A 180 5.14 -7.59 19.81
N LEU A 181 5.15 -6.28 19.59
CA LEU A 181 5.86 -5.63 18.49
C LEU A 181 7.24 -5.17 18.98
N THR A 182 8.16 -6.12 19.11
CA THR A 182 9.52 -5.85 19.61
C THR A 182 10.54 -5.73 18.49
N ASP A 183 10.40 -6.55 17.45
CA ASP A 183 11.40 -6.67 16.40
C ASP A 183 11.00 -5.77 15.22
N HIS A 184 11.93 -4.92 14.79
CA HIS A 184 11.79 -4.08 13.60
C HIS A 184 10.63 -3.06 13.61
N PHE A 185 9.95 -2.86 14.75
CA PHE A 185 8.94 -1.81 14.92
C PHE A 185 9.46 -0.67 15.80
N ARG A 186 9.22 0.57 15.38
CA ARG A 186 9.55 1.77 16.16
C ARG A 186 8.25 2.47 16.55
N PHE A 187 7.95 2.51 17.84
CA PHE A 187 6.80 3.26 18.32
C PHE A 187 6.99 4.76 18.07
N GLY A 188 5.94 5.43 17.62
CA GLY A 188 5.89 6.88 17.55
C GLY A 188 5.80 7.48 18.96
N GLU A 189 6.37 8.67 19.11
CA GLU A 189 6.25 9.49 20.33
C GLU A 189 4.78 9.69 20.75
#